data_AF-A0A432I2X2-F1
#
_entry.id   AF-A0A432I2X2-F1
#
_cell.length_a   1.000
_cell.length_b   1.000
_cell.length_c   1.000
_cell.angle_alpha   90.00
_cell.angle_beta   90.00
_cell.angle_gamma   90.00
#
_symmetry.space_group_name_H-M   'P 1'
#
loop_
_entity.id
_entity.type
_entity.pdbx_description
1 polymer ?
#
loop_
_entity_poly.entity_id
_entity_poly.type
_entity_poly.pdbx_seq_one_letter_code
_entity_poly.pdbx_strand_id
1 'polypeptide(L)' 'LNTRPARAVLGAVIASVVGDPAIYASAGWGYHQGPAGGGMVAVIAKV' A
#
# COMPACT_ATOMS: atom_id res chain seq x y z
N LEU A 1 -16.17 -0.43 7.10
CA LEU A 1 -15.85 0.18 5.80
C LEU A 1 -14.34 0.34 5.50
N ASN A 2 -13.43 -0.31 6.23
CA ASN A 2 -12.08 0.27 6.40
C ASN A 2 -10.99 -0.28 5.44
N THR A 3 -10.91 -1.58 5.21
CA THR A 3 -9.73 -2.17 4.54
C THR A 3 -9.81 -2.19 3.01
N ARG A 4 -10.99 -2.35 2.41
CA ARG A 4 -11.17 -2.31 0.95
C ARG A 4 -10.85 -0.92 0.36
N PRO A 5 -11.41 0.19 0.85
CA PRO A 5 -11.04 1.51 0.34
C PRO A 5 -9.60 1.89 0.69
N ALA A 6 -9.08 1.52 1.87
CA ALA A 6 -7.66 1.72 2.18
C ALA A 6 -6.74 1.02 1.17
N ARG A 7 -7.07 -0.21 0.78
CA ARG A 7 -6.33 -0.94 -0.26
C ARG A 7 -6.45 -0.29 -1.63
N ALA A 8 -7.63 0.19 -1.99
CA ALA A 8 -7.85 0.88 -3.26
C ALA A 8 -7.03 2.18 -3.34
N VAL A 9 -7.05 3.00 -2.28
CA VAL A 9 -6.29 4.25 -2.21
C VAL A 9 -4.79 3.97 -2.21
N LEU A 10 -4.30 3.08 -1.35
CA LEU A 10 -2.89 2.71 -1.31
C LEU A 10 -2.41 2.18 -2.66
N GLY A 11 -3.20 1.28 -3.26
CA GLY A 11 -2.89 0.70 -4.56
C GLY A 11 -2.82 1.76 -5.67
N ALA A 12 -3.78 2.68 -5.71
CA ALA A 12 -3.81 3.75 -6.70
C ALA A 12 -2.64 4.75 -6.54
N VAL A 13 -2.28 5.11 -5.30
CA VAL A 13 -1.16 6.03 -5.02
C VAL A 13 0.18 5.42 -5.43
N ILE A 14 0.41 4.12 -5.15
CA ILE A 14 1.65 3.47 -5.57
C ILE A 14 1.66 3.30 -7.10
N ALA A 15 0.55 2.83 -7.68
CA ALA A 15 0.44 2.62 -9.12
C ALA A 15 0.66 3.91 -9.93
N SER A 16 0.23 5.07 -9.43
CA SER A 16 0.45 6.35 -10.12
C SER A 16 1.91 6.80 -10.12
N VAL A 17 2.71 6.34 -9.16
CA VAL A 17 4.15 6.64 -9.07
C VAL A 17 4.96 5.67 -9.93
N VAL A 18 4.64 4.37 -9.89
CA VAL A 18 5.42 3.33 -10.58
C VAL A 18 4.96 3.03 -12.00
N GLY A 19 3.76 3.48 -12.38
CA GLY A 19 3.18 3.27 -13.72
C GLY A 19 2.64 1.86 -13.97
N ASP A 20 2.57 1.00 -12.95
CA ASP A 20 2.13 -0.39 -13.05
C ASP A 20 1.18 -0.73 -11.87
N PRO A 21 -0.08 -1.12 -12.12
CA PRO A 21 -0.99 -1.55 -11.07
C PRO A 21 -0.75 -2.98 -10.56
N ALA A 22 0.15 -3.76 -11.17
CA ALA A 22 0.50 -5.11 -10.74
C ALA A 22 1.40 -5.12 -9.50
N ILE A 23 0.87 -4.60 -8.39
CA ILE A 23 1.54 -4.46 -7.10
C ILE A 23 0.86 -5.28 -6.01
N TYR A 24 1.64 -5.69 -5.00
CA TYR A 24 1.08 -6.26 -3.78
C TYR A 24 0.66 -5.13 -2.82
N ALA A 25 -0.65 -4.90 -2.70
CA ALA A 25 -1.20 -3.97 -1.72
C ALA A 25 -2.00 -4.74 -0.66
N SER A 26 -1.51 -4.72 0.58
CA SER A 26 -2.26 -5.22 1.75
C SER A 26 -2.76 -4.06 2.59
N ALA A 27 -4.01 -4.16 3.02
CA ALA A 27 -4.61 -3.23 3.96
C ALA A 27 -5.32 -4.03 5.05
N GLY A 28 -4.93 -3.74 6.28
CA GLY A 28 -5.56 -4.18 7.51
C GLY A 28 -5.81 -2.98 8.41
N TRP A 29 -6.06 -3.23 9.69
CA TRP A 29 -6.14 -2.15 10.68
C TRP A 29 -4.77 -1.51 10.98
N GLY A 30 -3.70 -2.00 10.34
CA GLY A 30 -2.35 -1.43 10.47
C GLY A 30 -1.77 -1.57 11.87
N TYR A 31 -2.28 -2.47 12.70
CA TYR A 31 -1.83 -2.64 14.07
C TYR A 31 -0.33 -2.94 14.10
N HIS A 32 0.43 -2.03 14.71
CA HIS A 32 1.88 -2.11 14.84
C HIS A 32 2.65 -2.17 13.51
N GLN A 33 2.02 -1.75 12.40
CA GLN A 33 2.60 -1.76 11.05
C GLN A 33 2.91 -0.33 10.56
N GLY A 34 3.44 0.52 11.44
CA GLY A 34 3.66 1.95 11.19
C GLY A 34 2.78 2.84 12.08
N PRO A 35 2.74 4.16 11.82
CA PRO A 35 1.88 5.08 12.56
C PRO A 35 0.39 4.83 12.25
N ALA A 36 -0.49 5.30 13.13
CA ALA A 36 -1.94 5.19 12.93
C ALA A 36 -2.37 5.83 11.60
N GLY A 37 -3.08 5.07 10.76
CA GLY A 37 -3.48 5.48 9.41
C GLY A 37 -2.40 5.36 8.32
N GLY A 38 -1.16 5.02 8.70
CA GLY A 38 -0.04 4.78 7.79
C GLY A 38 0.24 3.30 7.54
N GLY A 39 1.47 3.00 7.10
CA GLY A 39 1.91 1.66 6.73
C GLY A 39 3.40 1.60 6.41
N MET A 40 3.91 0.40 6.12
CA MET A 40 5.23 0.21 5.51
C MET A 40 5.11 -0.04 4.00
N VAL A 41 6.10 0.42 3.24
CA VAL A 41 6.26 0.13 1.82
C VAL A 41 7.67 -0.42 1.58
N ALA A 42 7.77 -1.50 0.80
CA ALA A 42 9.03 -2.12 0.42
C ALA A 42 9.10 -2.30 -1.09
N VAL A 43 10.30 -2.19 -1.65
CA VAL A 43 10.58 -2.38 -3.07
C VAL A 43 11.73 -3.38 -3.21
N ILE A 44 11.57 -4.36 -4.07
CA ILE A 44 12.65 -5.24 -4.53
C ILE A 44 12.94 -4.84 -5.97
N ALA A 45 14.15 -4.40 -6.26
CA ALA A 45 14.57 -3.93 -7.57
C ALA A 45 15.86 -4.63 -8.02
N LYS A 46 16.13 -4.57 -9.33
CA LYS A 46 17.45 -4.95 -9.86
C LYS A 46 18.50 -3.97 -9.33
N VAL A 47 19.74 -4.45 -9.21
CA VAL A 47 20.92 -3.64 -8.92
C VAL A 47 21.21 -2.66 -10.06
#